data_AF-A0A920MMN9-F1
#
_entry.id   AF-A0A920MMN9-F1
#
_cell.length_a   1.000
_cell.length_b   1.000
_cell.length_c   1.000
_cell.angle_alpha   90.00
_cell.angle_beta   90.00
_cell.angle_gamma   90.00
#
_symmetry.space_group_name_H-M   'P 1'
#
loop_
_entity.id
_entity.type
_entity.pdbx_description
1 polymer ?
#
loop_
_entity_poly.entity_id
_entity_poly.type
_entity_poly.pdbx_seq_one_letter_code
_entity_poly.pdbx_strand_id
1 'polypeptide(L)'
;MAECESNSNSNSICKSSVSQVSSLDNSRRLEEPWTHKGEELILAWSKQIKYSQMLHDKSGYYYKNMRKWWGLPAIIIPAVMAPISSVFSHTTWIKYVNMGAFVIVAILGGVDSFFNFATKKERHFNHSARYGELQTSIESELFKNKRFRIQADVFCTQTRMRFDMLNTTAPVIPQFLIDRHKSYVSNEQV
;
A
#
# COMPACT_ATOMS: atom_id res chain seq x y z
N MET A 1 -4.12 72.86 -58.19
CA MET A 1 -3.30 71.97 -59.06
C MET A 1 -2.99 70.77 -58.19
N ALA A 2 -3.78 69.70 -58.32
CA ALA A 2 -3.47 68.51 -59.14
C ALA A 2 -2.35 67.69 -58.45
N GLU A 3 -2.44 66.38 -58.17
CA GLU A 3 -3.29 65.32 -58.68
C GLU A 3 -3.26 64.11 -57.73
N CYS A 4 -4.30 63.26 -57.86
CA CYS A 4 -4.35 61.90 -57.33
C CYS A 4 -3.42 60.95 -58.10
N GLU A 5 -3.05 59.83 -57.45
CA GLU A 5 -3.10 58.43 -57.94
C GLU A 5 -2.01 57.59 -57.24
N SER A 6 -2.07 56.27 -57.10
CA SER A 6 -3.07 55.25 -56.76
C SER A 6 -2.27 53.91 -56.68
N ASN A 7 -2.89 52.82 -56.22
CA ASN A 7 -2.43 51.41 -56.28
C ASN A 7 -1.34 50.94 -55.29
N SER A 8 -1.38 49.73 -54.71
CA SER A 8 -2.36 48.62 -54.68
C SER A 8 -1.78 47.48 -53.83
N ASN A 9 -2.64 46.70 -53.15
CA ASN A 9 -2.43 45.29 -52.72
C ASN A 9 -1.29 45.00 -51.71
N SER A 10 -1.38 44.09 -50.75
CA SER A 10 -2.25 42.93 -50.54
C SER A 10 -2.04 42.35 -49.13
N ASN A 11 -3.13 41.82 -48.57
CA ASN A 11 -3.29 40.85 -47.49
C ASN A 11 -2.03 40.13 -46.95
N SER A 12 -1.91 40.01 -45.61
CA SER A 12 -2.37 38.81 -44.87
C SER A 12 -1.63 38.61 -43.53
N ILE A 13 -2.42 38.42 -42.44
CA ILE A 13 -2.36 37.27 -41.51
C ILE A 13 -1.00 37.04 -40.80
N CYS A 14 -0.81 37.33 -39.51
CA CYS A 14 -1.36 36.59 -38.37
C CYS A 14 -1.13 37.42 -37.08
N LYS A 15 -2.18 38.05 -36.54
CA LYS A 15 -2.17 38.41 -35.12
C LYS A 15 -2.59 37.15 -34.37
N SER A 16 -1.63 36.39 -33.85
CA SER A 16 -1.91 35.30 -32.93
C SER A 16 -2.50 35.91 -31.65
N SER A 17 -3.82 36.04 -31.61
CA SER A 17 -4.55 36.17 -30.36
C SER A 17 -4.44 34.84 -29.64
N VAL A 18 -3.32 34.64 -28.94
CA VAL A 18 -3.26 33.72 -27.81
C VAL A 18 -4.23 34.31 -26.80
N SER A 19 -5.49 33.89 -26.89
CA SER A 19 -6.49 34.10 -25.86
C SER A 19 -5.95 33.39 -24.62
N GLN A 20 -5.24 34.14 -23.79
CA GLN A 20 -5.08 33.80 -22.39
C GLN A 20 -6.46 33.81 -21.75
N VAL A 21 -7.17 32.69 -21.90
CA VAL A 21 -8.23 32.34 -20.97
C VAL A 21 -7.51 31.88 -19.71
N SER A 22 -6.97 32.84 -18.96
CA SER A 22 -6.73 32.62 -17.53
C SER A 22 -8.05 32.14 -16.96
N SER A 23 -8.04 31.06 -16.19
CA SER A 23 -9.21 30.52 -15.52
C SER A 23 -9.83 31.59 -14.59
N LEU A 24 -10.60 32.49 -15.17
CA LEU A 24 -11.52 33.33 -14.42
C LEU A 24 -12.52 32.35 -13.81
N ASP A 25 -12.54 32.30 -12.48
CA ASP A 25 -13.51 31.54 -11.71
C ASP A 25 -14.90 31.79 -12.28
N ASN A 26 -15.43 30.80 -12.98
CA ASN A 26 -16.82 30.77 -13.33
C ASN A 26 -17.57 30.62 -12.00
N SER A 27 -18.18 31.71 -11.53
CA SER A 27 -18.90 31.82 -10.25
C SER A 27 -20.07 30.85 -10.09
N ARG A 28 -20.28 29.95 -11.06
CA ARG A 28 -21.18 28.81 -11.03
C ARG A 28 -20.44 27.55 -11.47
N ARG A 29 -19.52 27.04 -10.65
CA ARG A 29 -19.01 25.67 -10.81
C ARG A 29 -20.18 24.72 -10.57
N LEU A 30 -20.69 24.10 -11.64
CA LEU A 30 -21.70 23.05 -11.54
C LEU A 30 -21.05 21.83 -10.89
N GLU A 31 -21.53 21.47 -9.71
CA GLU A 31 -21.05 20.28 -9.00
C GLU A 31 -21.49 19.02 -9.75
N GLU A 32 -20.58 18.04 -9.87
CA GLU A 32 -20.92 16.77 -10.51
C GLU A 32 -21.83 15.95 -9.56
N PRO A 33 -23.05 15.59 -9.97
CA PRO A 33 -23.94 14.81 -9.13
C PRO A 33 -23.47 13.36 -9.03
N TRP A 34 -23.89 12.67 -7.97
CA TRP A 34 -23.63 11.23 -7.79
C TRP A 34 -24.36 10.38 -8.84
N THR A 35 -23.66 10.07 -9.92
CA THR A 35 -24.14 9.17 -10.99
C THR A 35 -23.92 7.70 -10.63
N HIS A 36 -24.71 6.81 -11.22
CA HIS A 36 -24.53 5.35 -11.06
C HIS A 36 -23.13 4.89 -11.48
N LYS A 37 -22.59 5.47 -12.57
CA LYS A 37 -21.25 5.15 -13.07
C LYS A 37 -20.16 5.53 -12.06
N GLY A 38 -20.30 6.67 -11.39
CA GLY A 38 -19.37 7.08 -10.32
C GLY A 38 -19.43 6.15 -9.11
N GLU A 39 -20.63 5.73 -8.71
CA GLU A 39 -20.81 4.76 -7.61
C GLU A 39 -20.18 3.40 -7.96
N GLU A 40 -20.39 2.91 -9.18
CA GLU A 40 -19.80 1.64 -9.67
C GLU A 40 -18.27 1.69 -9.68
N LEU A 41 -17.68 2.81 -10.11
CA LEU A 41 -16.23 3.02 -10.08
C LEU A 41 -15.67 2.95 -8.66
N ILE A 42 -16.30 3.64 -7.71
CA ILE A 42 -15.89 3.61 -6.30
C ILE A 42 -16.03 2.21 -5.71
N LEU A 43 -17.10 1.48 -6.06
CA LEU A 43 -17.28 0.08 -5.64
C LEU A 43 -16.17 -0.81 -6.21
N ALA A 44 -15.75 -0.61 -7.45
CA ALA A 44 -14.64 -1.33 -8.04
C ALA A 44 -13.32 -1.06 -7.29
N TRP A 45 -13.04 0.19 -6.94
CA TRP A 45 -11.89 0.55 -6.10
C TRP A 45 -11.98 -0.05 -4.70
N SER A 46 -13.17 -0.03 -4.08
CA SER A 46 -13.39 -0.66 -2.77
C SER A 46 -13.02 -2.14 -2.77
N LYS A 47 -13.41 -2.89 -3.81
CA LYS A 47 -13.02 -4.30 -3.99
C LYS A 47 -11.49 -4.47 -4.11
N GLN A 48 -10.83 -3.62 -4.89
CA GLN A 48 -9.36 -3.65 -5.04
C GLN A 48 -8.62 -3.31 -3.75
N ILE A 49 -9.12 -2.33 -2.99
CA ILE A 49 -8.61 -1.96 -1.67
C ILE A 49 -8.75 -3.14 -0.71
N LYS A 50 -9.92 -3.79 -0.68
CA LYS A 50 -10.16 -4.96 0.16
C LYS A 50 -9.23 -6.12 -0.19
N TYR A 51 -9.04 -6.39 -1.48
CA TYR A 51 -8.09 -7.39 -1.95
C TYR A 51 -6.66 -7.09 -1.48
N SER A 52 -6.21 -5.83 -1.62
CA SER A 52 -4.88 -5.39 -1.18
C SER A 52 -4.72 -5.50 0.34
N GLN A 53 -5.74 -5.11 1.11
CA GLN A 53 -5.79 -5.30 2.56
C GLN A 53 -5.53 -6.76 2.94
N MET A 54 -6.28 -7.70 2.34
CA MET A 54 -6.16 -9.13 2.65
C MET A 54 -4.78 -9.69 2.31
N LEU A 55 -4.17 -9.26 1.20
CA LEU A 55 -2.81 -9.65 0.85
C LEU A 55 -1.78 -9.16 1.87
N HIS A 56 -1.88 -7.91 2.30
CA HIS A 56 -1.01 -7.36 3.33
C HIS A 56 -1.21 -8.06 4.68
N ASP A 57 -2.45 -8.38 5.05
CA ASP A 57 -2.74 -9.11 6.28
C ASP A 57 -2.10 -10.51 6.29
N LYS A 58 -2.32 -11.30 5.23
CA LYS A 58 -1.72 -12.63 5.05
C LYS A 58 -0.19 -12.58 5.04
N SER A 59 0.39 -11.57 4.40
CA SER A 59 1.84 -11.33 4.39
C SER A 59 2.38 -11.00 5.77
N GLY A 60 1.64 -10.19 6.55
CA GLY A 60 1.95 -9.91 7.95
C GLY A 60 2.00 -11.20 8.79
N TYR A 61 1.02 -12.08 8.63
CA TYR A 61 1.02 -13.38 9.32
C TYR A 61 2.14 -14.32 8.86
N TYR A 62 2.48 -14.31 7.58
CA TYR A 62 3.61 -15.07 7.06
C TYR A 62 4.93 -14.67 7.77
N TYR A 63 5.25 -13.38 7.81
CA TYR A 63 6.46 -12.90 8.49
C TYR A 63 6.40 -13.05 10.01
N LYS A 64 5.20 -12.97 10.61
CA LYS A 64 4.99 -13.33 12.02
C LYS A 64 5.40 -14.78 12.28
N ASN A 65 5.03 -15.71 11.39
CA ASN A 65 5.37 -17.11 11.54
C ASN A 65 6.87 -17.33 11.34
N MET A 66 7.46 -16.77 10.28
CA MET A 66 8.91 -16.87 10.05
C MET A 66 9.71 -16.39 11.27
N ARG A 67 9.39 -15.22 11.82
CA ARG A 67 10.06 -14.73 13.04
C ARG A 67 9.92 -15.70 14.22
N LYS A 68 8.78 -16.36 14.39
CA LYS A 68 8.62 -17.36 15.46
C LYS A 68 9.57 -18.55 15.25
N TRP A 69 9.70 -19.04 14.02
CA TRP A 69 10.55 -20.20 13.71
C TRP A 69 12.05 -19.89 13.83
N TRP A 70 12.49 -18.70 13.44
CA TRP A 70 13.92 -18.33 13.44
C TRP A 70 14.35 -17.60 14.72
N GLY A 71 13.52 -16.68 15.22
CA GLY A 71 13.85 -15.84 16.37
C GLY A 71 13.62 -16.51 17.72
N LEU A 72 12.58 -17.34 17.89
CA LEU A 72 12.34 -17.98 19.20
C LEU A 72 13.43 -18.99 19.59
N PRO A 73 13.91 -19.89 18.71
CA PRO A 73 14.98 -20.81 19.09
C PRO A 73 16.28 -20.08 19.46
N ALA A 74 16.58 -18.96 18.78
CA ALA A 74 17.74 -18.14 19.10
C ALA A 74 17.68 -17.54 20.53
N ILE A 75 16.48 -17.34 21.09
CA ILE A 75 16.27 -16.84 22.46
C ILE A 75 16.20 -17.99 23.48
N ILE A 76 15.50 -19.08 23.14
CA ILE A 76 15.24 -20.19 24.07
C ILE A 76 16.50 -21.03 24.30
N ILE A 77 17.28 -21.32 23.25
CA ILE A 77 18.46 -22.19 23.36
C ILE A 77 19.49 -21.63 24.36
N PRO A 78 19.91 -20.34 24.32
CA PRO A 78 20.81 -19.79 25.31
C PRO A 78 20.24 -19.81 26.73
N ALA A 79 18.94 -19.52 26.87
CA ALA A 79 18.28 -19.48 28.17
C ALA A 79 18.29 -20.84 28.88
N VAL A 80 18.18 -21.93 28.11
CA VAL A 80 18.24 -23.31 28.62
C VAL A 80 19.68 -23.81 28.75
N MET A 81 20.56 -23.49 27.80
CA MET A 81 21.94 -23.97 27.81
C MET A 81 22.81 -23.33 28.89
N ALA A 82 22.56 -22.07 29.25
CA ALA A 82 23.30 -21.37 30.30
C ALA A 82 23.28 -22.11 31.66
N PRO A 83 22.12 -22.46 32.25
CA PRO A 83 22.08 -23.21 33.51
C PRO A 83 22.61 -24.65 33.36
N ILE A 84 22.34 -25.33 32.24
CA ILE A 84 22.87 -26.69 31.99
C ILE A 84 24.40 -26.68 32.00
N SER A 85 25.03 -25.72 31.34
CA SER A 85 26.48 -25.59 31.33
C SER A 85 27.06 -25.30 32.71
N SER A 86 26.31 -24.62 33.58
CA SER A 86 26.72 -24.34 34.96
C SER A 86 26.66 -25.59 35.83
N VAL A 87 25.57 -26.37 35.74
CA VAL A 87 25.36 -27.58 36.54
C VAL A 87 26.34 -28.69 36.17
N PHE A 88 26.63 -28.87 34.88
CA PHE A 88 27.48 -29.95 34.38
C PHE A 88 28.91 -29.51 34.08
N SER A 89 29.40 -28.45 34.74
CA SER A 89 30.68 -27.80 34.46
C SER A 89 31.92 -28.72 34.52
N HIS A 90 31.85 -29.80 35.30
CA HIS A 90 32.92 -30.79 35.45
C HIS A 90 33.06 -31.75 34.25
N THR A 91 32.04 -31.83 33.41
CA THR A 91 31.98 -32.78 32.31
C THR A 91 32.56 -32.17 31.03
N THR A 92 33.53 -32.81 30.39
CA THR A 92 34.22 -32.23 29.21
C THR A 92 33.36 -32.19 27.95
N TRP A 93 32.47 -33.17 27.72
CA TRP A 93 31.63 -33.21 26.52
C TRP A 93 30.59 -32.08 26.45
N ILE A 94 30.08 -31.61 27.61
CA ILE A 94 29.08 -30.54 27.64
C ILE A 94 29.64 -29.22 27.10
N LYS A 95 30.95 -28.99 27.24
CA LYS A 95 31.62 -27.78 26.75
C LYS A 95 31.56 -27.69 25.22
N TYR A 96 31.82 -28.80 24.53
CA TYR A 96 31.72 -28.88 23.06
C TYR A 96 30.28 -28.71 22.58
N VAL A 97 29.31 -29.33 23.28
CA VAL A 97 27.89 -29.18 22.95
C VAL A 97 27.42 -27.73 23.14
N ASN A 98 27.83 -27.08 24.23
CA ASN A 98 27.48 -25.69 24.49
C ASN A 98 28.08 -24.74 23.44
N MET A 99 29.34 -24.95 23.07
CA MET A 99 29.98 -24.20 21.97
C MET A 99 29.20 -24.37 20.65
N GLY A 100 28.83 -25.59 20.29
CA GLY A 100 28.02 -25.86 19.09
C GLY A 100 26.64 -25.18 19.15
N ALA A 101 25.98 -25.22 20.29
CA ALA A 101 24.68 -24.58 20.50
C ALA A 101 24.76 -23.06 20.32
N PHE A 102 25.80 -22.40 20.85
CA PHE A 102 25.98 -20.96 20.67
C PHE A 102 26.29 -20.57 19.22
N VAL A 103 27.02 -21.39 18.47
CA VAL A 103 27.23 -21.17 17.03
C VAL A 103 25.89 -21.22 16.28
N ILE A 104 25.05 -22.22 16.57
CA ILE A 104 23.72 -22.33 15.96
C ILE A 104 22.86 -21.11 16.31
N VAL A 105 22.86 -20.69 17.58
CA VAL A 105 22.13 -19.48 18.02
C VAL A 105 22.61 -18.24 17.28
N ALA A 106 23.92 -18.06 17.11
CA ALA A 106 24.49 -16.93 16.39
C ALA A 106 24.02 -16.90 14.93
N ILE A 107 23.97 -18.06 14.27
CA ILE A 107 23.45 -18.18 12.90
C ILE A 107 21.95 -17.83 12.86
N LEU A 108 21.15 -18.42 13.75
CA LEU A 108 19.70 -18.19 13.79
C LEU A 108 19.36 -16.72 14.09
N GLY A 109 20.02 -16.13 15.09
CA GLY A 109 19.86 -14.72 15.44
C GLY A 109 20.37 -13.79 14.34
N GLY A 110 21.46 -14.16 13.66
CA GLY A 110 21.97 -13.45 12.48
C GLY A 110 20.97 -13.44 11.33
N VAL A 111 20.33 -14.57 11.04
CA VAL A 111 19.27 -14.68 10.00
C VAL A 111 18.06 -13.83 10.36
N ASP A 112 17.54 -13.90 11.59
CA ASP A 112 16.40 -13.06 12.04
C ASP A 112 16.71 -11.57 11.93
N SER A 113 17.93 -11.17 12.34
CA SER A 113 18.39 -9.79 12.29
C SER A 113 18.60 -9.29 10.86
N PHE A 114 19.22 -10.09 9.99
CA PHE A 114 19.51 -9.74 8.60
C PHE A 114 18.23 -9.55 7.78
N PHE A 115 17.27 -10.49 7.90
CA PHE A 115 16.02 -10.39 7.15
C PHE A 115 15.01 -9.44 7.78
N ASN A 116 15.23 -9.05 9.05
CA ASN A 116 14.40 -8.17 9.86
C ASN A 116 12.90 -8.48 9.71
N PHE A 117 12.53 -9.72 10.03
CA PHE A 117 11.16 -10.20 9.92
C PHE A 117 10.18 -9.41 10.79
N ALA A 118 10.66 -8.84 11.90
CA ALA A 118 9.89 -7.97 12.79
C ALA A 118 9.37 -6.72 12.07
N THR A 119 10.26 -5.94 11.46
CA THR A 119 9.88 -4.72 10.73
C THR A 119 9.04 -5.04 9.51
N LYS A 120 9.35 -6.11 8.76
CA LYS A 120 8.52 -6.54 7.62
C LYS A 120 7.09 -6.86 8.05
N LYS A 121 6.93 -7.67 9.11
CA LYS A 121 5.63 -7.99 9.71
C LYS A 121 4.84 -6.72 10.03
N GLU A 122 5.48 -5.76 10.71
CA GLU A 122 4.84 -4.51 11.11
C GLU A 122 4.43 -3.66 9.91
N ARG A 123 5.30 -3.50 8.90
CA ARG A 123 4.99 -2.74 7.68
C ARG A 123 3.78 -3.31 6.94
N HIS A 124 3.67 -4.63 6.83
CA HIS A 124 2.51 -5.27 6.20
C HIS A 124 1.23 -5.07 7.02
N PHE A 125 1.26 -5.25 8.34
CA PHE A 125 0.07 -5.00 9.18
C PHE A 125 -0.35 -3.52 9.20
N ASN A 126 0.61 -2.59 9.19
CA ASN A 126 0.33 -1.17 9.12
C ASN A 126 -0.39 -0.81 7.81
N HIS A 127 0.08 -1.33 6.66
CA HIS A 127 -0.61 -1.13 5.38
C HIS A 127 -1.97 -1.81 5.34
N SER A 128 -2.12 -3.02 5.89
CA SER A 128 -3.43 -3.68 6.03
C SER A 128 -4.43 -2.81 6.81
N ALA A 129 -4.01 -2.23 7.94
CA ALA A 129 -4.85 -1.33 8.72
C ALA A 129 -5.26 -0.09 7.91
N ARG A 130 -4.30 0.56 7.23
CA ARG A 130 -4.56 1.75 6.39
C ARG A 130 -5.49 1.48 5.20
N TYR A 131 -5.36 0.33 4.54
CA TYR A 131 -6.34 -0.08 3.51
C TYR A 131 -7.71 -0.34 4.11
N GLY A 132 -7.77 -0.93 5.32
CA GLY A 132 -9.02 -1.11 6.05
C GLY A 132 -9.70 0.22 6.40
N GLU A 133 -8.95 1.20 6.89
CA GLU A 133 -9.44 2.56 7.16
C GLU A 133 -10.02 3.22 5.90
N LEU A 134 -9.33 3.09 4.76
CA LEU A 134 -9.82 3.60 3.48
C LEU A 134 -11.10 2.87 3.03
N GLN A 135 -11.15 1.55 3.18
CA GLN A 135 -12.34 0.74 2.88
C GLN A 135 -13.54 1.21 3.71
N THR A 136 -13.38 1.31 5.03
CA THR A 136 -14.46 1.75 5.94
C THR A 136 -14.88 3.19 5.64
N SER A 137 -13.95 4.07 5.28
CA SER A 137 -14.29 5.43 4.82
C SER A 137 -15.20 5.39 3.59
N ILE A 138 -14.91 4.52 2.61
CA ILE A 138 -15.75 4.34 1.42
C ILE A 138 -17.13 3.80 1.77
N GLU A 139 -17.19 2.74 2.57
CA GLU A 139 -18.45 2.15 3.02
C GLU A 139 -19.32 3.15 3.78
N SER A 140 -18.70 3.95 4.66
CA SER A 140 -19.41 4.98 5.43
C SER A 140 -20.00 6.08 4.55
N GLU A 141 -19.35 6.42 3.43
CA GLU A 141 -19.84 7.43 2.50
C GLU A 141 -20.96 6.87 1.60
N LEU A 142 -20.81 5.62 1.14
CA LEU A 142 -21.83 4.95 0.34
C LEU A 142 -23.10 4.64 1.14
N PHE A 143 -22.98 4.40 2.45
CA PHE A 143 -24.12 4.17 3.34
C PHE A 143 -25.04 5.41 3.45
N LYS A 144 -24.48 6.62 3.39
CA LYS A 144 -25.26 7.86 3.46
C LYS A 144 -26.16 8.02 2.23
N ASN A 145 -27.31 8.66 2.40
CA ASN A 145 -28.14 9.07 1.25
C ASN A 145 -27.42 10.14 0.42
N LYS A 146 -27.56 10.12 -0.92
CA LYS A 146 -26.86 10.98 -1.88
C LYS A 146 -26.86 12.47 -1.50
N ARG A 147 -27.95 12.98 -0.91
CA ARG A 147 -28.10 14.37 -0.46
C ARG A 147 -27.18 14.79 0.70
N PHE A 148 -26.64 13.84 1.46
CA PHE A 148 -25.77 14.10 2.62
C PHE A 148 -24.32 13.69 2.35
N ARG A 149 -24.01 13.29 1.12
CA ARG A 149 -22.66 12.92 0.73
C ARG A 149 -21.86 14.15 0.34
N ILE A 150 -20.54 14.04 0.46
CA ILE A 150 -19.64 15.02 -0.15
C ILE A 150 -19.74 14.95 -1.68
N GLN A 151 -19.25 15.98 -2.37
CA GLN A 151 -19.28 16.05 -3.83
C GLN A 151 -18.55 14.84 -4.45
N ALA A 152 -19.11 14.29 -5.53
CA ALA A 152 -18.64 13.04 -6.12
C ALA A 152 -17.20 13.18 -6.69
N ASP A 153 -16.89 14.30 -7.35
CA ASP A 153 -15.57 14.61 -7.90
C ASP A 153 -14.50 14.70 -6.80
N VAL A 154 -14.82 15.42 -5.71
CA VAL A 154 -13.95 15.56 -4.54
C VAL A 154 -13.70 14.20 -3.90
N PHE A 155 -14.74 13.39 -3.70
CA PHE A 155 -14.60 12.08 -3.08
C PHE A 155 -13.79 11.11 -3.92
N CYS A 156 -14.07 11.05 -5.22
CA CYS A 156 -13.34 10.20 -6.17
C CYS A 156 -11.85 10.57 -6.17
N THR A 157 -11.55 11.87 -6.24
CA THR A 157 -10.17 12.37 -6.27
C THR A 157 -9.45 12.04 -4.95
N GLN A 158 -10.07 12.30 -3.81
CA GLN A 158 -9.50 11.99 -2.49
C GLN A 158 -9.25 10.49 -2.32
N THR A 159 -10.22 9.66 -2.69
CA THR A 159 -10.12 8.20 -2.60
C THR A 159 -9.01 7.68 -3.49
N ARG A 160 -8.94 8.14 -4.75
CA ARG A 160 -7.91 7.75 -5.71
C ARG A 160 -6.51 8.13 -5.22
N MET A 161 -6.33 9.37 -4.78
CA MET A 161 -5.05 9.86 -4.27
C MET A 161 -4.57 9.05 -3.06
N ARG A 162 -5.47 8.77 -2.09
CA ARG A 162 -5.13 7.93 -0.93
C ARG A 162 -4.77 6.52 -1.35
N PHE A 163 -5.53 5.92 -2.27
CA PHE A 163 -5.26 4.57 -2.74
C PHE A 163 -3.90 4.48 -3.48
N ASP A 164 -3.60 5.44 -4.35
CA ASP A 164 -2.30 5.52 -5.05
C ASP A 164 -1.13 5.73 -4.11
N MET A 165 -1.31 6.60 -3.11
CA MET A 165 -0.29 6.80 -2.08
C MET A 165 0.00 5.50 -1.34
N LEU A 166 -1.04 4.76 -0.92
CA LEU A 166 -0.89 3.48 -0.23
C LEU A 166 -0.18 2.44 -1.10
N ASN A 167 -0.53 2.35 -2.39
CA ASN A 167 0.11 1.43 -3.33
C ASN A 167 1.58 1.79 -3.56
N THR A 168 1.92 3.08 -3.61
CA THR A 168 3.29 3.54 -3.83
C THR A 168 4.18 3.27 -2.61
N THR A 169 3.65 3.41 -1.39
CA THR A 169 4.40 3.14 -0.15
C THR A 169 4.35 1.68 0.30
N ALA A 170 3.55 0.85 -0.38
CA ALA A 170 3.30 -0.53 0.03
C ALA A 170 4.60 -1.37 0.02
N PRO A 171 4.85 -2.18 1.06
CA PRO A 171 5.93 -3.14 1.04
C PRO A 171 5.65 -4.25 0.00
N VAL A 172 6.71 -4.74 -0.63
CA VAL A 172 6.63 -5.82 -1.63
C VAL A 172 6.03 -7.09 -1.01
N ILE A 173 4.97 -7.59 -1.63
CA ILE A 173 4.31 -8.83 -1.26
C ILE A 173 4.98 -10.00 -1.98
N PRO A 174 5.31 -11.11 -1.29
CA PRO A 174 5.83 -12.32 -1.94
C PRO A 174 4.86 -12.91 -2.98
N GLN A 175 5.35 -13.20 -4.19
CA GLN A 175 4.53 -13.68 -5.31
C GLN A 175 3.70 -14.92 -4.99
N PHE A 176 4.29 -15.90 -4.30
CA PHE A 176 3.58 -17.13 -3.91
C PHE A 176 2.35 -16.88 -3.03
N LEU A 177 2.29 -15.76 -2.28
CA LEU A 177 1.10 -15.39 -1.51
C LEU A 177 0.01 -14.79 -2.40
N ILE A 178 0.41 -14.03 -3.43
CA ILE A 178 -0.51 -13.47 -4.42
C ILE A 178 -1.17 -14.60 -5.20
N ASP A 179 -0.37 -15.54 -5.70
CA ASP A 179 -0.84 -16.69 -6.46
C ASP A 179 -1.81 -17.55 -5.63
N ARG A 180 -1.43 -17.86 -4.39
CA ARG A 180 -2.29 -18.61 -3.46
C ARG A 180 -3.61 -17.88 -3.19
N HIS A 181 -3.58 -16.56 -3.05
CA HIS A 181 -4.80 -15.81 -2.79
C HIS A 181 -5.69 -15.72 -4.03
N LYS A 182 -5.10 -15.59 -5.23
CA LYS A 182 -5.84 -15.57 -6.50
C LYS A 182 -6.62 -16.86 -6.69
N SER A 183 -6.01 -18.02 -6.43
CA SER A 183 -6.68 -19.33 -6.50
C SER A 183 -7.82 -19.46 -5.48
N TYR A 184 -7.69 -18.85 -4.31
CA TYR A 184 -8.75 -18.84 -3.29
C TYR A 184 -9.96 -18.03 -3.78
N VAL A 185 -9.73 -16.82 -4.30
CA VAL A 185 -10.81 -15.94 -4.79
C VAL A 185 -11.51 -16.53 -6.01
N SER A 186 -10.78 -17.18 -6.93
CA SER A 186 -11.41 -17.82 -8.10
C SER A 186 -12.36 -18.96 -7.72
N ASN A 187 -12.06 -19.68 -6.63
CA ASN A 187 -12.88 -20.81 -6.18
C ASN A 187 -14.12 -20.37 -5.40
N GLU A 188 -14.14 -19.15 -4.86
CA GLU A 188 -15.25 -18.60 -4.08
C GLU A 188 -16.29 -17.87 -4.97
N GLN A 189 -16.03 -17.75 -6.28
CA GLN A 189 -16.92 -17.15 -7.27
C GLN A 189 -17.61 -18.21 -8.17
N VAL A 190 -17.48 -19.50 -7.84
CA VAL A 190 -18.18 -20.65 -8.47
C VAL A 190 -19.18 -21.20 -7.47
#